data_AF-A0A1V6EHK4-F1
#
_entry.id   AF-A0A1V6EHK4-F1
#
_cell.length_a   1.000
_cell.length_b   1.000
_cell.length_c   1.000
_cell.angle_alpha   90.00
_cell.angle_beta   90.00
_cell.angle_gamma   90.00
#
_symmetry.space_group_name_H-M   'P 1'
#
loop_
_entity.id
_entity.type
_entity.pdbx_description
1 polymer ?
#
loop_
_entity_poly.entity_id
_entity_poly.type
_entity_poly.pdbx_seq_one_letter_code
_entity_poly.pdbx_strand_id
1 'polypeptide(L)'
;MFIDEVTIYVKAGKGGNGAVTFRREKYEPAGGPDGGDGGKGGDIVFVADNNVRTLLDVKYNRKYYAKDGEKGMRKNMTGKSGENTVIRVPVGTLITDTDRNKLICDLNKDQMSFTVCEGGRGGRGNTRFATPTRQAPEFSEAGMEGEDKNLRLELKLLADVGIIGMPSVGKSTLISVITSARPKIADYHFTTLVPNLGVVQLNDATQFVVADIPGLIEGASEGAGLGHAFLRHIERTKLLVHMIDASELEGRDAVKDFDTINNELAKYNPRLYERHQICVMNKTDLCTTDEQIKRAEEIEAAIKEKGYEVLKISAATNKGTDILVKRCAELLSKLPDTVIMPEAEEYAVYEHEEDERFTVRKEGNIYYVEGAWATKLVNSINIYNTESLRYFQRQLREKNVIEELEKAGIQEEDLVVIDDFEFEYFR
;
A
#
# COMPACT_ATOMS: atom_id res chain seq x y z
N MET A 1 -5.85 -17.71 7.19
CA MET A 1 -4.49 -17.71 6.59
C MET A 1 -4.08 -16.25 6.46
N PHE A 2 -3.20 -15.75 7.33
CA PHE A 2 -2.70 -14.37 7.23
C PHE A 2 -1.87 -14.24 5.96
N ILE A 3 -2.17 -13.21 5.16
CA ILE A 3 -1.41 -12.81 3.98
C ILE A 3 -1.07 -11.34 4.20
N ASP A 4 0.23 -11.15 4.27
CA ASP A 4 1.00 -9.94 4.50
C ASP A 4 1.54 -9.38 3.18
N GLU A 5 1.68 -10.22 2.15
CA GLU A 5 2.09 -9.82 0.80
C GLU A 5 1.15 -10.36 -0.28
N VAL A 6 0.74 -9.50 -1.21
CA VAL A 6 -0.04 -9.90 -2.38
C VAL A 6 0.39 -9.11 -3.62
N THR A 7 0.48 -9.79 -4.76
CA THR A 7 0.62 -9.14 -6.06
C THR A 7 -0.72 -9.13 -6.80
N ILE A 8 -1.11 -7.97 -7.31
CA ILE A 8 -2.33 -7.77 -8.09
C ILE A 8 -2.04 -6.95 -9.34
N TYR A 9 -2.91 -7.09 -10.32
CA TYR A 9 -2.95 -6.23 -11.50
C TYR A 9 -4.13 -5.27 -11.38
N VAL A 10 -3.88 -3.99 -11.62
CA VAL A 10 -4.93 -2.96 -11.64
C VAL A 10 -4.92 -2.25 -12.98
N LYS A 11 -6.10 -1.94 -13.50
CA LYS A 11 -6.27 -1.15 -14.74
C LYS A 11 -7.40 -0.14 -14.56
N ALA A 12 -7.08 1.13 -14.76
CA ALA A 12 -8.05 2.21 -14.77
C ALA A 12 -8.90 2.18 -16.05
N GLY A 13 -10.05 2.86 -16.01
CA GLY A 13 -10.98 2.89 -17.12
C GLY A 13 -10.42 3.69 -18.30
N LYS A 14 -10.76 3.28 -19.52
CA LYS A 14 -10.51 4.05 -20.73
C LYS A 14 -11.43 5.28 -20.78
N GLY A 15 -10.94 6.39 -21.30
CA GLY A 15 -11.77 7.54 -21.64
C GLY A 15 -12.74 7.22 -22.77
N GLY A 16 -13.95 7.79 -22.72
CA GLY A 16 -14.91 7.69 -23.80
C GLY A 16 -14.42 8.44 -25.05
N ASN A 17 -14.79 7.97 -26.24
CA ASN A 17 -14.44 8.66 -27.48
C ASN A 17 -15.30 9.91 -27.69
N GLY A 18 -14.71 10.98 -28.25
CA GLY A 18 -15.48 12.10 -28.76
C GLY A 18 -16.34 11.69 -29.95
N ALA A 19 -17.46 12.37 -30.16
CA ALA A 19 -18.34 12.10 -31.30
C ALA A 19 -18.07 13.04 -32.47
N VAL A 20 -18.21 12.52 -33.69
CA VAL A 20 -18.30 13.33 -34.93
C VAL A 20 -19.74 13.33 -35.39
N THR A 21 -20.48 14.40 -35.09
CA THR A 21 -21.87 14.54 -35.52
C THR A 21 -22.20 15.97 -35.94
N PHE A 22 -23.28 16.12 -36.72
CA PHE A 22 -23.75 17.40 -37.22
C PHE A 22 -25.25 17.54 -36.97
N ARG A 23 -25.69 18.79 -36.72
CA ARG A 23 -27.11 19.10 -36.57
C ARG A 23 -27.86 18.78 -37.86
N ARG A 24 -29.02 18.15 -37.71
CA ARG A 24 -29.93 17.84 -38.81
C ARG A 24 -31.30 18.42 -38.50
N GLU A 25 -31.64 19.51 -39.16
CA GLU A 25 -32.92 20.19 -39.01
C GLU A 25 -33.63 20.24 -40.36
N LYS A 26 -34.97 20.22 -40.34
CA LYS A 26 -35.80 20.14 -41.56
C LYS A 26 -35.58 21.32 -42.52
N TYR A 27 -35.16 22.47 -42.00
CA TYR A 27 -34.98 23.72 -42.75
C TYR A 27 -33.52 24.19 -42.81
N GLU A 28 -32.57 23.41 -42.30
CA GLU A 28 -31.14 23.72 -42.31
C GLU A 28 -30.37 22.57 -43.00
N PRO A 29 -30.01 22.72 -44.30
CA PRO A 29 -29.39 21.63 -45.08
C PRO A 29 -28.02 21.19 -44.55
N ALA A 30 -27.25 22.13 -43.97
CA ALA A 30 -25.90 21.90 -43.45
C ALA A 30 -25.77 22.52 -42.05
N GLY A 31 -26.26 21.81 -41.04
CA GLY A 31 -26.14 22.23 -39.65
C GLY A 31 -24.70 22.11 -39.15
N GLY A 32 -24.32 23.02 -38.24
CA GLY A 32 -23.00 22.99 -37.60
C GLY A 32 -22.73 21.71 -36.78
N PRO A 33 -21.47 21.48 -36.36
CA PRO A 33 -21.08 20.32 -35.56
C PRO A 33 -21.84 20.27 -34.23
N ASP A 34 -22.23 19.07 -33.81
CA ASP A 34 -22.94 18.81 -32.55
C ASP A 34 -22.45 17.56 -31.82
N GLY A 35 -21.21 17.13 -32.07
CA GLY A 35 -20.61 16.00 -31.40
C GLY A 35 -20.14 16.36 -29.99
N GLY A 36 -20.68 15.66 -28.99
CA GLY A 36 -20.25 15.79 -27.60
C GLY A 36 -18.89 15.15 -27.34
N ASP A 37 -18.29 15.56 -26.21
CA ASP A 37 -17.04 15.00 -25.67
C ASP A 37 -17.31 13.62 -25.02
N GLY A 38 -16.30 12.75 -24.95
CA GLY A 38 -16.36 11.52 -24.16
C GLY A 38 -16.17 11.76 -22.66
N GLY A 39 -16.68 10.86 -21.84
CA GLY A 39 -16.48 10.88 -20.39
C GLY A 39 -15.08 10.42 -19.97
N LYS A 40 -14.61 10.83 -18.77
CA LYS A 40 -13.36 10.33 -18.20
C LYS A 40 -13.54 8.85 -17.79
N GLY A 41 -12.53 8.02 -17.97
CA GLY A 41 -12.49 6.70 -17.34
C GLY A 41 -12.41 6.79 -15.81
N GLY A 42 -12.89 5.75 -15.12
CA GLY A 42 -12.80 5.66 -13.67
C GLY A 42 -11.37 5.40 -13.19
N ASP A 43 -11.03 5.93 -12.02
CA ASP A 43 -9.74 5.76 -11.37
C ASP A 43 -9.66 4.49 -10.53
N ILE A 44 -8.45 4.00 -10.24
CA ILE A 44 -8.20 2.99 -9.21
C ILE A 44 -7.70 3.68 -7.94
N VAL A 45 -8.48 3.57 -6.87
CA VAL A 45 -8.20 4.23 -5.60
C VAL A 45 -8.03 3.21 -4.50
N PHE A 46 -6.93 3.27 -3.77
CA PHE A 46 -6.75 2.50 -2.54
C PHE A 46 -7.17 3.34 -1.34
N VAL A 47 -7.83 2.72 -0.37
CA VAL A 47 -8.26 3.35 0.87
C VAL A 47 -7.82 2.48 2.05
N ALA A 48 -7.06 3.06 2.97
CA ALA A 48 -6.75 2.44 4.24
C ALA A 48 -8.00 2.41 5.14
N ASP A 49 -8.37 1.23 5.65
CA ASP A 49 -9.54 1.05 6.52
C ASP A 49 -9.14 0.22 7.75
N ASN A 50 -9.33 0.79 8.94
CA ASN A 50 -9.05 0.13 10.21
C ASN A 50 -9.86 -1.16 10.44
N ASN A 51 -10.98 -1.33 9.75
CA ASN A 51 -11.78 -2.56 9.84
C ASN A 51 -11.16 -3.72 9.04
N VAL A 52 -10.24 -3.42 8.12
CA VAL A 52 -9.54 -4.41 7.30
C VAL A 52 -8.20 -4.73 7.96
N ARG A 53 -8.01 -5.97 8.39
CA ARG A 53 -6.80 -6.40 9.12
C ARG A 53 -5.80 -7.21 8.30
N THR A 54 -6.19 -7.72 7.14
CA THR A 54 -5.35 -8.60 6.31
C THR A 54 -5.52 -8.29 4.83
N LEU A 55 -4.57 -8.68 3.99
CA LEU A 55 -4.66 -8.58 2.52
C LEU A 55 -5.34 -9.81 1.88
N LEU A 56 -6.03 -10.64 2.69
CA LEU A 56 -6.66 -11.88 2.22
C LEU A 56 -7.71 -11.62 1.13
N ASP A 57 -8.56 -10.61 1.30
CA ASP A 57 -9.60 -10.25 0.34
C ASP A 57 -8.99 -9.82 -1.00
N VAL A 58 -7.89 -9.09 -0.93
CA VAL A 58 -7.13 -8.64 -2.10
C VAL A 58 -6.49 -9.81 -2.84
N LYS A 59 -6.08 -10.87 -2.13
CA LYS A 59 -5.51 -12.08 -2.75
C LYS A 59 -6.52 -12.88 -3.57
N TYR A 60 -7.79 -12.92 -3.15
CA TYR A 60 -8.83 -13.63 -3.91
C TYR A 60 -9.12 -12.95 -5.25
N ASN A 61 -9.08 -11.61 -5.27
CA ASN A 61 -9.28 -10.83 -6.48
C ASN A 61 -7.94 -10.29 -7.01
N ARG A 62 -7.30 -11.04 -7.91
CA ARG A 62 -6.00 -10.66 -8.48
C ARG A 62 -6.02 -9.55 -9.51
N LYS A 63 -7.20 -9.21 -10.04
CA LYS A 63 -7.36 -8.21 -11.11
C LYS A 63 -8.47 -7.24 -10.76
N TYR A 64 -8.16 -5.95 -10.79
CA TYR A 64 -9.13 -4.88 -10.59
C TYR A 64 -9.21 -4.00 -11.82
N TYR A 65 -10.45 -3.71 -12.23
CA TYR A 65 -10.73 -2.85 -13.37
C TYR A 65 -11.67 -1.73 -12.91
N ALA A 66 -11.38 -0.49 -13.30
CA ALA A 66 -12.35 0.61 -13.20
C ALA A 66 -13.23 0.66 -14.45
N LYS A 67 -14.37 1.35 -14.35
CA LYS A 67 -15.30 1.45 -15.49
C LYS A 67 -14.78 2.46 -16.51
N ASP A 68 -14.98 2.16 -17.79
CA ASP A 68 -14.69 3.10 -18.87
C ASP A 68 -15.66 4.28 -18.87
N GLY A 69 -15.22 5.40 -19.44
CA GLY A 69 -16.06 6.56 -19.74
C GLY A 69 -16.95 6.29 -20.95
N GLU A 70 -18.15 6.83 -20.95
CA GLU A 70 -19.06 6.70 -22.08
C GLU A 70 -18.64 7.62 -23.24
N LYS A 71 -18.91 7.20 -24.47
CA LYS A 71 -18.66 8.04 -25.66
C LYS A 71 -19.58 9.27 -25.69
N GLY A 72 -19.10 10.33 -26.32
CA GLY A 72 -19.92 11.48 -26.67
C GLY A 72 -21.06 11.10 -27.61
N MET A 73 -22.12 11.91 -27.61
CA MET A 73 -23.30 11.71 -28.44
C MET A 73 -23.68 12.98 -29.20
N ARG A 74 -24.69 12.86 -30.07
CA ARG A 74 -25.29 13.98 -30.81
C ARG A 74 -25.83 15.06 -29.86
N LYS A 75 -26.12 16.24 -30.39
CA LYS A 75 -26.67 17.38 -29.65
C LYS A 75 -25.75 17.87 -28.53
N ASN A 76 -24.44 17.81 -28.74
CA ASN A 76 -23.41 18.20 -27.77
C ASN A 76 -23.53 17.48 -26.43
N MET A 77 -24.03 16.24 -26.42
CA MET A 77 -24.19 15.45 -25.22
C MET A 77 -22.86 14.78 -24.84
N THR A 78 -22.25 15.25 -23.75
CA THR A 78 -21.04 14.66 -23.19
C THR A 78 -21.32 13.30 -22.55
N GLY A 79 -20.44 12.33 -22.79
CA GLY A 79 -20.54 11.00 -22.18
C GLY A 79 -20.32 11.03 -20.67
N LYS A 80 -20.99 10.13 -19.93
CA LYS A 80 -20.82 9.99 -18.48
C LYS A 80 -19.42 9.49 -18.13
N SER A 81 -18.84 9.99 -17.04
CA SER A 81 -17.59 9.45 -16.50
C SER A 81 -17.79 8.05 -15.91
N GLY A 82 -16.76 7.22 -16.06
CA GLY A 82 -16.66 5.91 -15.44
C GLY A 82 -16.61 6.01 -13.91
N GLU A 83 -17.16 5.00 -13.23
CA GLU A 83 -17.09 4.90 -11.77
C GLU A 83 -15.72 4.37 -11.34
N ASN A 84 -15.18 4.98 -10.29
CA ASN A 84 -13.90 4.59 -9.69
C ASN A 84 -14.02 3.23 -9.00
N THR A 85 -12.96 2.42 -9.06
CA THR A 85 -12.86 1.19 -8.28
C THR A 85 -12.05 1.47 -7.03
N VAL A 86 -12.70 1.31 -5.88
CA VAL A 86 -12.09 1.53 -4.56
C VAL A 86 -11.67 0.19 -3.96
N ILE A 87 -10.38 0.05 -3.67
CA ILE A 87 -9.78 -1.15 -3.06
C ILE A 87 -9.43 -0.81 -1.62
N ARG A 88 -10.10 -1.47 -0.66
CA ARG A 88 -9.82 -1.27 0.76
C ARG A 88 -8.69 -2.17 1.22
N VAL A 89 -7.75 -1.60 1.94
CA VAL A 89 -6.58 -2.31 2.48
C VAL A 89 -6.37 -1.95 3.95
N PRO A 90 -5.67 -2.79 4.73
CA PRO A 90 -5.32 -2.44 6.10
C PRO A 90 -4.47 -1.18 6.19
N VAL A 91 -4.59 -0.46 7.31
CA VAL A 91 -3.67 0.63 7.65
C VAL A 91 -2.24 0.10 7.75
N GLY A 92 -1.27 0.83 7.22
CA GLY A 92 0.13 0.44 7.11
C GLY A 92 0.44 -0.41 5.88
N THR A 93 -0.45 -0.44 4.87
CA THR A 93 -0.16 -1.13 3.60
C THR A 93 0.76 -0.27 2.73
N LEU A 94 1.90 -0.84 2.34
CA LEU A 94 2.77 -0.32 1.30
C LEU A 94 2.27 -0.80 -0.06
N ILE A 95 2.32 0.10 -1.04
CA ILE A 95 2.02 -0.22 -2.43
C ILE A 95 3.26 0.08 -3.26
N THR A 96 3.79 -0.94 -3.92
CA THR A 96 4.99 -0.88 -4.75
C THR A 96 4.65 -1.30 -6.17
N ASP A 97 5.12 -0.53 -7.15
CA ASP A 97 5.06 -0.89 -8.57
C ASP A 97 6.08 -2.01 -8.83
N THR A 98 5.64 -3.20 -9.25
CA THR A 98 6.56 -4.33 -9.47
C THR A 98 7.41 -4.17 -10.71
N ASP A 99 6.91 -3.45 -11.72
CA ASP A 99 7.58 -3.32 -13.00
C ASP A 99 8.75 -2.33 -12.90
N ARG A 100 8.56 -1.26 -12.11
CA ARG A 100 9.60 -0.24 -11.84
C ARG A 100 10.34 -0.43 -10.52
N ASN A 101 9.91 -1.39 -9.71
CA ASN A 101 10.37 -1.61 -8.33
C ASN A 101 10.40 -0.32 -7.50
N LYS A 102 9.37 0.52 -7.65
CA LYS A 102 9.27 1.85 -7.04
C LYS A 102 8.12 1.86 -6.04
N LEU A 103 8.39 2.33 -4.82
CA LEU A 103 7.35 2.57 -3.83
C LEU A 103 6.43 3.70 -4.33
N ILE A 104 5.13 3.42 -4.43
CA ILE A 104 4.13 4.38 -4.88
C ILE A 104 3.58 5.14 -3.67
N CYS A 105 3.10 4.42 -2.66
CA CYS A 105 2.50 5.05 -1.47
C CYS A 105 2.55 4.15 -0.23
N ASP A 106 2.50 4.79 0.93
CA ASP A 106 2.35 4.18 2.24
C ASP A 106 1.05 4.67 2.88
N LEU A 107 0.08 3.77 3.06
CA LEU A 107 -1.24 4.10 3.58
C LEU A 107 -1.26 3.96 5.11
N ASN A 108 -0.63 4.90 5.81
CA ASN A 108 -0.35 4.80 7.25
C ASN A 108 -1.42 5.37 8.20
N LYS A 109 -2.49 5.95 7.68
CA LYS A 109 -3.61 6.51 8.45
C LYS A 109 -4.94 5.93 7.99
N ASP A 110 -5.86 5.73 8.93
CA ASP A 110 -7.22 5.33 8.60
C ASP A 110 -7.91 6.36 7.68
N GLN A 111 -8.70 5.86 6.76
CA GLN A 111 -9.36 6.60 5.68
C GLN A 111 -8.42 7.36 4.74
N MET A 112 -7.11 7.17 4.84
CA MET A 112 -6.17 7.71 3.85
C MET A 112 -6.44 7.04 2.50
N SER A 113 -6.71 7.86 1.49
CA SER A 113 -6.95 7.40 0.13
C SER A 113 -5.84 7.84 -0.81
N PHE A 114 -5.47 6.99 -1.75
CA PHE A 114 -4.50 7.32 -2.79
C PHE A 114 -4.93 6.74 -4.14
N THR A 115 -4.90 7.58 -5.19
CA THR A 115 -5.19 7.16 -6.57
C THR A 115 -3.92 6.57 -7.17
N VAL A 116 -3.92 5.27 -7.45
CA VAL A 116 -2.73 4.56 -7.96
C VAL A 116 -2.68 4.51 -9.48
N CYS A 117 -3.84 4.45 -10.13
CA CYS A 117 -3.94 4.52 -11.59
C CYS A 117 -5.02 5.53 -11.97
N GLU A 118 -4.66 6.48 -12.81
CA GLU A 118 -5.60 7.46 -13.33
C GLU A 118 -6.38 6.92 -14.53
N GLY A 119 -7.68 7.19 -14.54
CA GLY A 119 -8.58 6.91 -15.64
C GLY A 119 -8.28 7.80 -16.85
N GLY A 120 -8.37 7.20 -18.04
CA GLY A 120 -8.08 7.85 -19.29
C GLY A 120 -8.97 9.07 -19.53
N ARG A 121 -8.39 10.13 -20.09
CA ARG A 121 -9.13 11.35 -20.44
C ARG A 121 -10.13 11.07 -21.57
N GLY A 122 -11.33 11.62 -21.45
CA GLY A 122 -12.33 11.55 -22.51
C GLY A 122 -11.90 12.33 -23.75
N GLY A 123 -12.15 11.76 -24.92
CA GLY A 123 -11.83 12.37 -26.21
C GLY A 123 -12.76 13.53 -26.54
N ARG A 124 -12.22 14.58 -27.16
CA ARG A 124 -12.99 15.76 -27.57
C ARG A 124 -13.84 15.48 -28.81
N GLY A 125 -15.10 15.91 -28.79
CA GLY A 125 -16.01 15.84 -29.92
C GLY A 125 -15.65 16.84 -31.02
N ASN A 126 -16.22 16.69 -32.21
CA ASN A 126 -15.92 17.55 -33.35
C ASN A 126 -16.25 19.04 -33.09
N THR A 127 -17.21 19.33 -32.21
CA THR A 127 -17.56 20.70 -31.79
C THR A 127 -16.38 21.45 -31.18
N ARG A 128 -15.44 20.76 -30.50
CA ARG A 128 -14.24 21.38 -29.89
C ARG A 128 -13.21 21.86 -30.91
N PHE A 129 -13.26 21.35 -32.14
CA PHE A 129 -12.31 21.69 -33.20
C PHE A 129 -12.86 22.74 -34.18
N ALA A 130 -14.06 23.27 -33.91
CA ALA A 130 -14.66 24.31 -34.72
C ALA A 130 -13.91 25.63 -34.53
N THR A 131 -13.45 26.23 -35.63
CA THR A 131 -12.78 27.54 -35.64
C THR A 131 -13.40 28.43 -36.72
N PRO A 132 -13.14 29.76 -36.74
CA PRO A 132 -13.65 30.64 -37.78
C PRO A 132 -13.37 30.15 -39.21
N THR A 133 -12.22 29.50 -39.39
CA THR A 133 -11.77 28.91 -40.66
C THR A 133 -12.18 27.44 -40.86
N ARG A 134 -12.61 26.74 -39.80
CA ARG A 134 -13.04 25.34 -39.82
C ARG A 134 -14.39 25.20 -39.13
N GLN A 135 -15.46 25.49 -39.87
CA GLN A 135 -16.84 25.53 -39.34
C GLN A 135 -17.48 24.15 -39.15
N ALA A 136 -17.03 23.13 -39.89
CA ALA A 136 -17.57 21.77 -39.86
C ALA A 136 -16.47 20.70 -39.78
N PRO A 137 -15.80 20.52 -38.62
CA PRO A 137 -14.79 19.48 -38.44
C PRO A 137 -15.38 18.07 -38.58
N GLU A 138 -14.73 17.21 -39.34
CA GLU A 138 -15.15 15.81 -39.58
C GLU A 138 -14.33 14.79 -38.75
N PHE A 139 -13.64 15.26 -37.71
CA PHE A 139 -12.84 14.43 -36.83
C PHE A 139 -13.13 14.73 -35.36
N SER A 140 -12.79 13.75 -34.52
CA SER A 140 -12.84 13.83 -33.05
C SER A 140 -11.59 13.17 -32.48
N GLU A 141 -11.27 13.48 -31.23
CA GLU A 141 -10.25 12.74 -30.49
C GLU A 141 -10.84 11.45 -29.92
N ALA A 142 -10.09 10.36 -29.99
CA ALA A 142 -10.40 9.15 -29.24
C ALA A 142 -10.13 9.38 -27.74
N GLY A 143 -10.83 8.63 -26.88
CA GLY A 143 -10.53 8.65 -25.45
C GLY A 143 -9.20 7.95 -25.18
N MET A 144 -8.42 8.49 -24.26
CA MET A 144 -7.13 7.92 -23.87
C MET A 144 -7.32 6.61 -23.11
N GLU A 145 -6.37 5.70 -23.23
CA GLU A 145 -6.31 4.52 -22.37
C GLU A 145 -6.08 4.93 -20.91
N GLY A 146 -6.72 4.21 -19.99
CA GLY A 146 -6.44 4.33 -18.57
C GLY A 146 -5.12 3.65 -18.22
N GLU A 147 -4.47 4.12 -17.16
CA GLU A 147 -3.22 3.53 -16.69
C GLU A 147 -3.43 2.11 -16.15
N ASP A 148 -2.44 1.25 -16.32
CA ASP A 148 -2.38 -0.05 -15.71
C ASP A 148 -1.03 -0.30 -15.04
N LYS A 149 -1.06 -1.05 -13.94
CA LYS A 149 0.11 -1.35 -13.11
C LYS A 149 0.02 -2.76 -12.52
N ASN A 150 1.16 -3.43 -12.44
CA ASN A 150 1.34 -4.56 -11.54
C ASN A 150 1.81 -4.03 -10.18
N LEU A 151 1.04 -4.34 -9.14
CA LEU A 151 1.27 -3.83 -7.80
C LEU A 151 1.59 -4.96 -6.85
N ARG A 152 2.58 -4.73 -5.99
CA ARG A 152 2.82 -5.53 -4.80
C ARG A 152 2.38 -4.74 -3.59
N LEU A 153 1.51 -5.35 -2.80
CA LEU A 153 1.05 -4.79 -1.54
C LEU A 153 1.68 -5.57 -0.40
N GLU A 154 2.30 -4.84 0.52
CA GLU A 154 2.96 -5.38 1.70
C GLU A 154 2.46 -4.67 2.94
N LEU A 155 1.98 -5.42 3.93
CA LEU A 155 1.53 -4.85 5.20
C LEU A 155 2.73 -4.62 6.14
N LYS A 156 3.02 -3.35 6.50
CA LYS A 156 4.11 -2.97 7.43
C LYS A 156 3.88 -3.38 8.89
N LEU A 157 2.69 -3.85 9.25
CA LEU A 157 2.33 -4.23 10.63
C LEU A 157 2.49 -5.75 10.82
N LEU A 158 3.35 -6.15 11.75
CA LEU A 158 3.53 -7.57 12.10
C LEU A 158 2.77 -7.98 13.37
N ALA A 159 2.56 -7.08 14.35
CA ALA A 159 1.83 -7.42 15.57
C ALA A 159 1.27 -6.20 16.32
N ASP A 160 0.07 -6.36 16.87
CA ASP A 160 -0.57 -5.40 17.79
C ASP A 160 0.01 -5.52 19.21
N VAL A 161 0.36 -6.75 19.61
CA VAL A 161 0.88 -7.08 20.95
C VAL A 161 2.23 -7.78 20.83
N GLY A 162 3.23 -7.27 21.55
CA GLY A 162 4.54 -7.91 21.70
C GLY A 162 4.66 -8.64 23.03
N ILE A 163 5.01 -9.92 23.02
CA ILE A 163 5.32 -10.68 24.25
C ILE A 163 6.82 -10.62 24.51
N ILE A 164 7.21 -10.03 25.64
CA ILE A 164 8.59 -9.93 26.13
C ILE A 164 8.77 -10.75 27.40
N GLY A 165 10.01 -11.05 27.75
CA GLY A 165 10.38 -11.81 28.94
C GLY A 165 11.58 -12.71 28.68
N MET A 166 12.10 -13.33 29.73
CA MET A 166 13.27 -14.21 29.63
C MET A 166 12.99 -15.48 28.79
N PRO A 167 14.01 -16.26 28.39
CA PRO A 167 13.82 -17.61 27.87
C PRO A 167 13.07 -18.48 28.86
N SER A 168 12.31 -19.44 28.34
CA SER A 168 11.63 -20.47 29.14
C SER A 168 10.54 -19.97 30.10
N VAL A 169 10.20 -18.67 30.10
CA VAL A 169 9.05 -18.12 30.85
C VAL A 169 7.70 -18.55 30.27
N GLY A 170 7.69 -19.20 29.10
CA GLY A 170 6.50 -19.74 28.45
C GLY A 170 5.85 -18.83 27.39
N LYS A 171 6.61 -17.91 26.77
CA LYS A 171 6.13 -17.02 25.69
C LYS A 171 5.48 -17.79 24.54
N SER A 172 6.20 -18.72 23.93
CA SER A 172 5.71 -19.48 22.78
C SER A 172 4.56 -20.42 23.17
N THR A 173 4.57 -20.95 24.41
CA THR A 173 3.43 -21.70 24.97
C THR A 173 2.19 -20.83 25.06
N LEU A 174 2.31 -19.61 25.60
CA LEU A 174 1.19 -18.68 25.68
C LEU A 174 0.60 -18.40 24.30
N ILE A 175 1.44 -18.06 23.32
CA ILE A 175 1.01 -17.82 21.93
C ILE A 175 0.22 -19.02 21.40
N SER A 176 0.76 -20.23 21.53
CA SER A 176 0.09 -21.44 21.03
C SER A 176 -1.31 -21.67 21.63
N VAL A 177 -1.54 -21.20 22.85
CA VAL A 177 -2.76 -21.41 23.61
C VAL A 177 -3.81 -20.32 23.33
N ILE A 178 -3.39 -19.06 23.16
CA ILE A 178 -4.30 -17.94 22.93
C ILE A 178 -4.71 -17.77 21.46
N THR A 179 -4.04 -18.45 20.54
CA THR A 179 -4.26 -18.27 19.10
C THR A 179 -5.27 -19.25 18.53
N SER A 180 -6.18 -18.75 17.69
CA SER A 180 -7.24 -19.54 17.04
C SER A 180 -6.73 -20.34 15.82
N ALA A 181 -5.54 -20.01 15.32
CA ALA A 181 -4.82 -20.75 14.30
C ALA A 181 -3.47 -21.21 14.86
N ARG A 182 -2.96 -22.38 14.44
CA ARG A 182 -1.59 -22.80 14.81
C ARG A 182 -0.62 -21.65 14.49
N PRO A 183 0.29 -21.29 15.43
CA PRO A 183 1.29 -20.26 15.19
C PRO A 183 1.98 -20.53 13.86
N LYS A 184 1.95 -19.56 12.96
CA LYS A 184 2.69 -19.68 11.71
C LYS A 184 4.10 -19.21 11.97
N ILE A 185 5.05 -20.11 11.77
CA ILE A 185 6.46 -19.78 11.57
C ILE A 185 6.49 -18.96 10.28
N ALA A 186 6.78 -17.66 10.39
CA ALA A 186 6.74 -16.73 9.28
C ALA A 186 8.16 -16.29 8.93
N ASP A 187 8.69 -16.84 7.84
CA ASP A 187 10.02 -16.55 7.32
C ASP A 187 9.99 -15.23 6.52
N TYR A 188 9.96 -14.10 7.23
CA TYR A 188 10.02 -12.79 6.58
C TYR A 188 11.42 -12.52 6.03
N HIS A 189 11.49 -11.92 4.83
CA HIS A 189 12.76 -11.64 4.15
C HIS A 189 13.67 -10.65 4.90
N PHE A 190 13.15 -9.98 5.93
CA PHE A 190 13.86 -9.04 6.79
C PHE A 190 14.12 -9.56 8.21
N THR A 191 13.70 -10.80 8.54
CA THR A 191 13.96 -11.41 9.86
C THR A 191 15.06 -12.45 9.73
N THR A 192 16.11 -12.33 10.55
CA THR A 192 17.16 -13.36 10.66
C THR A 192 16.81 -14.46 11.65
N LEU A 193 15.83 -14.22 12.51
CA LEU A 193 15.19 -15.20 13.39
C LEU A 193 13.69 -15.14 13.17
N VAL A 194 13.08 -16.27 12.88
CA VAL A 194 11.66 -16.37 12.58
C VAL A 194 10.84 -16.10 13.84
N PRO A 195 10.06 -15.00 13.92
CA PRO A 195 9.23 -14.74 15.08
C PRO A 195 8.04 -15.70 15.10
N ASN A 196 7.65 -16.16 16.29
CA ASN A 196 6.41 -16.91 16.46
C ASN A 196 5.24 -15.91 16.46
N LEU A 197 4.42 -15.95 15.42
CA LEU A 197 3.24 -15.10 15.28
C LEU A 197 1.95 -15.87 15.51
N GLY A 198 1.00 -15.17 16.12
CA GLY A 198 -0.28 -15.70 16.53
C GLY A 198 -1.42 -14.75 16.25
N VAL A 199 -2.50 -15.24 15.64
CA VAL A 199 -3.75 -14.48 15.54
C VAL A 199 -4.68 -14.88 16.69
N VAL A 200 -5.04 -13.91 17.51
CA VAL A 200 -5.99 -14.07 18.61
C VAL A 200 -7.35 -13.58 18.15
N GLN A 201 -8.39 -14.40 18.31
CA GLN A 201 -9.77 -14.04 18.00
C GLN A 201 -10.62 -14.13 19.29
N LEU A 202 -11.16 -13.00 19.72
CA LEU A 202 -12.06 -12.92 20.88
C LEU A 202 -13.53 -13.13 20.45
N ASN A 203 -13.93 -12.52 19.34
CA ASN A 203 -15.25 -12.64 18.69
C ASN A 203 -15.13 -12.26 17.21
N ASP A 204 -16.23 -12.28 16.45
CA ASP A 204 -16.22 -12.02 15.00
C ASP A 204 -15.69 -10.62 14.61
N ALA A 205 -15.77 -9.65 15.51
CA ALA A 205 -15.30 -8.27 15.27
C ALA A 205 -13.87 -8.01 15.81
N THR A 206 -13.44 -8.77 16.82
CA THR A 206 -12.24 -8.45 17.61
C THR A 206 -11.18 -9.52 17.43
N GLN A 207 -10.17 -9.16 16.64
CA GLN A 207 -8.99 -9.95 16.32
C GLN A 207 -7.75 -9.08 16.46
N PHE A 208 -6.65 -9.65 16.91
CA PHE A 208 -5.37 -8.93 16.96
C PHE A 208 -4.21 -9.91 16.80
N VAL A 209 -3.07 -9.39 16.36
CA VAL A 209 -1.86 -10.18 16.12
C VAL A 209 -0.90 -10.04 17.29
N VAL A 210 -0.39 -11.18 17.75
CA VAL A 210 0.57 -11.30 18.84
C VAL A 210 1.87 -11.85 18.28
N ALA A 211 2.99 -11.23 18.65
CA ALA A 211 4.33 -11.72 18.30
C ALA A 211 5.12 -12.10 19.56
N ASP A 212 5.83 -13.22 19.48
CA ASP A 212 6.97 -13.49 20.37
C ASP A 212 8.10 -12.53 20.01
N ILE A 213 8.71 -11.94 21.02
CA ILE A 213 9.89 -11.08 20.86
C ILE A 213 11.13 -11.87 21.29
N PRO A 214 11.77 -12.62 20.38
CA PRO A 214 13.06 -13.25 20.65
C PRO A 214 14.17 -12.21 20.88
N GLY A 215 15.08 -12.51 21.81
CA GLY A 215 16.44 -11.94 21.79
C GLY A 215 16.64 -10.52 22.34
N LEU A 216 16.10 -10.19 23.52
CA LEU A 216 16.62 -9.05 24.29
C LEU A 216 17.91 -9.37 25.09
N ILE A 217 18.26 -10.65 25.21
CA ILE A 217 19.37 -11.14 26.04
C ILE A 217 20.66 -11.39 25.23
N GLU A 218 21.76 -10.94 25.85
CA GLU A 218 23.19 -11.15 25.54
C GLU A 218 23.59 -11.03 24.05
N GLY A 219 24.05 -9.83 23.67
CA GLY A 219 24.78 -9.61 22.41
C GLY A 219 24.10 -8.68 21.39
N ALA A 220 22.86 -8.24 21.62
CA ALA A 220 22.17 -7.31 20.70
C ALA A 220 22.82 -5.90 20.63
N SER A 221 23.59 -5.51 21.66
CA SER A 221 24.31 -4.25 21.74
C SER A 221 25.73 -4.27 21.15
N GLU A 222 26.31 -5.43 20.83
CA GLU A 222 27.72 -5.57 20.38
C GLU A 222 27.90 -5.71 18.85
N GLY A 223 26.97 -5.18 18.05
CA GLY A 223 27.28 -4.82 16.66
C GLY A 223 27.12 -5.90 15.59
N ALA A 224 26.49 -7.04 15.87
CA ALA A 224 25.94 -7.88 14.80
C ALA A 224 24.58 -7.29 14.37
N GLY A 225 24.44 -6.82 13.14
CA GLY A 225 23.26 -6.09 12.59
C GLY A 225 21.90 -6.81 12.61
N LEU A 226 21.72 -7.81 13.47
CA LEU A 226 20.56 -8.69 13.68
C LEU A 226 19.54 -8.08 14.67
N GLY A 227 19.99 -7.35 15.69
CA GLY A 227 19.13 -6.78 16.74
C GLY A 227 18.36 -5.54 16.29
N HIS A 228 19.01 -4.62 15.54
CA HIS A 228 18.39 -3.35 15.14
C HIS A 228 17.20 -3.52 14.18
N ALA A 229 17.25 -4.49 13.26
CA ALA A 229 16.14 -4.79 12.36
C ALA A 229 14.97 -5.44 13.12
N PHE A 230 15.24 -6.38 14.03
CA PHE A 230 14.20 -7.06 14.80
C PHE A 230 13.49 -6.14 15.80
N LEU A 231 14.26 -5.34 16.54
CA LEU A 231 13.73 -4.41 17.54
C LEU A 231 12.89 -3.28 16.90
N ARG A 232 13.16 -2.91 15.64
CA ARG A 232 12.27 -2.06 14.82
C ARG A 232 10.86 -2.63 14.65
N HIS A 233 10.67 -3.95 14.79
CA HIS A 233 9.34 -4.58 14.76
C HIS A 233 8.63 -4.46 16.12
N ILE A 234 9.37 -4.47 17.23
CA ILE A 234 8.81 -4.19 18.56
C ILE A 234 8.27 -2.78 18.61
N GLU A 235 8.97 -1.80 18.00
CA GLU A 235 8.53 -0.40 17.91
C GLU A 235 7.13 -0.25 17.31
N ARG A 236 6.63 -1.24 16.56
CA ARG A 236 5.31 -1.21 15.93
C ARG A 236 4.18 -1.79 16.78
N THR A 237 4.50 -2.52 17.84
CA THR A 237 3.50 -3.06 18.78
C THR A 237 2.80 -1.92 19.52
N LYS A 238 1.48 -2.01 19.77
CA LYS A 238 0.78 -1.00 20.58
C LYS A 238 0.88 -1.29 22.07
N LEU A 239 0.96 -2.58 22.40
CA LEU A 239 0.94 -3.11 23.75
C LEU A 239 2.07 -4.12 23.95
N LEU A 240 2.68 -4.10 25.12
CA LEU A 240 3.66 -5.10 25.53
C LEU A 240 3.08 -5.98 26.65
N VAL A 241 3.27 -7.29 26.52
CA VAL A 241 2.96 -8.29 27.55
C VAL A 241 4.28 -8.79 28.09
N HIS A 242 4.60 -8.40 29.33
CA HIS A 242 5.84 -8.76 29.98
C HIS A 242 5.65 -10.02 30.83
N MET A 243 6.13 -11.16 30.32
CA MET A 243 6.01 -12.45 31.00
C MET A 243 7.18 -12.70 31.96
N ILE A 244 6.84 -13.09 33.18
CA ILE A 244 7.78 -13.55 34.21
C ILE A 244 7.39 -14.92 34.74
N ASP A 245 8.36 -15.67 35.24
CA ASP A 245 8.14 -16.99 35.86
C ASP A 245 7.83 -16.82 37.35
N ALA A 246 6.59 -17.11 37.76
CA ALA A 246 6.18 -17.01 39.17
C ALA A 246 6.77 -18.10 40.06
N SER A 247 7.25 -19.20 39.47
CA SER A 247 7.71 -20.38 40.23
C SER A 247 9.15 -20.27 40.72
N GLU A 248 9.96 -19.39 40.09
CA GLU A 248 11.41 -19.24 40.32
C GLU A 248 12.20 -20.58 40.31
N LEU A 249 11.63 -21.66 39.74
CA LEU A 249 12.21 -23.01 39.78
C LEU A 249 13.55 -23.13 39.04
N GLU A 250 13.78 -22.24 38.08
CA GLU A 250 15.04 -22.16 37.34
C GLU A 250 16.12 -21.35 38.11
N GLY A 251 15.87 -21.00 39.37
CA GLY A 251 16.83 -20.30 40.24
C GLY A 251 17.01 -18.83 39.91
N ARG A 252 16.06 -18.23 39.19
CA ARG A 252 16.08 -16.82 38.77
C ARG A 252 15.06 -16.02 39.57
N ASP A 253 15.45 -14.81 39.97
CA ASP A 253 14.56 -13.89 40.69
C ASP A 253 13.67 -13.15 39.69
N ALA A 254 12.36 -13.32 39.82
CA ALA A 254 11.39 -12.80 38.86
C ALA A 254 11.35 -11.27 38.79
N VAL A 255 11.62 -10.59 39.91
CA VAL A 255 11.66 -9.12 39.98
C VAL A 255 12.92 -8.59 39.29
N LYS A 256 14.07 -9.27 39.48
CA LYS A 256 15.30 -8.91 38.77
C LYS A 256 15.20 -9.16 37.27
N ASP A 257 14.56 -10.24 36.85
CA ASP A 257 14.32 -10.53 35.43
C ASP A 257 13.45 -9.43 34.80
N PHE A 258 12.40 -8.99 35.49
CA PHE A 258 11.55 -7.87 35.08
C PHE A 258 12.34 -6.56 34.91
N ASP A 259 13.20 -6.24 35.88
CA ASP A 259 14.04 -5.04 35.83
C ASP A 259 15.08 -5.12 34.71
N THR A 260 15.66 -6.30 34.49
CA THR A 260 16.67 -6.52 33.45
C THR A 260 16.10 -6.23 32.06
N ILE A 261 14.95 -6.82 31.73
CA ILE A 261 14.27 -6.62 30.45
C ILE A 261 13.86 -5.14 30.28
N ASN A 262 13.32 -4.49 31.32
CA ASN A 262 12.94 -3.08 31.22
C ASN A 262 14.14 -2.15 31.02
N ASN A 263 15.27 -2.44 31.69
CA ASN A 263 16.50 -1.69 31.49
C ASN A 263 17.07 -1.87 30.08
N GLU A 264 16.94 -3.07 29.49
CA GLU A 264 17.31 -3.33 28.10
C GLU A 264 16.42 -2.56 27.12
N LEU A 265 15.11 -2.56 27.33
CA LEU A 265 14.16 -1.77 26.54
C LEU A 265 14.52 -0.27 26.60
N ALA A 266 14.81 0.26 27.78
CA ALA A 266 15.19 1.66 27.98
C ALA A 266 16.52 2.01 27.30
N LYS A 267 17.51 1.11 27.33
CA LYS A 267 18.80 1.28 26.63
C LYS A 267 18.63 1.28 25.11
N TYR A 268 17.68 0.50 24.59
CA TYR A 268 17.44 0.42 23.15
C TYR A 268 16.64 1.62 22.63
N ASN A 269 15.44 1.85 23.19
CA ASN A 269 14.57 2.94 22.77
C ASN A 269 13.70 3.41 23.96
N PRO A 270 13.86 4.65 24.44
CA PRO A 270 13.06 5.21 25.52
C PRO A 270 11.54 5.12 25.29
N ARG A 271 11.07 5.19 24.03
CA ARG A 271 9.65 5.07 23.69
C ARG A 271 9.09 3.67 23.92
N LEU A 272 9.91 2.63 23.84
CA LEU A 272 9.49 1.26 24.16
C LEU A 272 9.31 1.07 25.67
N TYR A 273 10.14 1.74 26.47
CA TYR A 273 10.01 1.73 27.92
C TYR A 273 8.72 2.41 28.38
N GLU A 274 8.34 3.52 27.75
CA GLU A 274 7.09 4.25 28.04
C GLU A 274 5.82 3.54 27.53
N ARG A 275 5.96 2.49 26.71
CA ARG A 275 4.82 1.78 26.14
C ARG A 275 4.02 1.08 27.22
N HIS A 276 2.70 1.04 27.03
CA HIS A 276 1.82 0.37 27.98
C HIS A 276 2.17 -1.13 28.09
N GLN A 277 2.42 -1.57 29.33
CA GLN A 277 2.89 -2.91 29.65
C GLN A 277 1.92 -3.59 30.61
N ILE A 278 1.54 -4.83 30.31
CA ILE A 278 0.89 -5.74 31.25
C ILE A 278 1.92 -6.75 31.71
N CYS A 279 2.20 -6.80 33.01
CA CYS A 279 3.01 -7.85 33.60
C CYS A 279 2.18 -9.12 33.77
N VAL A 280 2.70 -10.24 33.30
CA VAL A 280 2.05 -11.54 33.32
C VAL A 280 2.91 -12.54 34.07
N MET A 281 2.46 -12.90 35.27
CA MET A 281 3.04 -13.96 36.09
C MET A 281 2.57 -15.31 35.56
N ASN A 282 3.44 -16.04 34.88
CA ASN A 282 3.17 -17.36 34.32
C ASN A 282 3.66 -18.48 35.24
N LYS A 283 3.26 -19.73 34.95
CA LYS A 283 3.59 -20.95 35.72
C LYS A 283 3.07 -20.96 37.17
N THR A 284 1.98 -20.22 37.42
CA THR A 284 1.33 -20.17 38.75
C THR A 284 0.81 -21.53 39.24
N ASP A 285 0.59 -22.48 38.33
CA ASP A 285 0.24 -23.87 38.64
C ASP A 285 1.34 -24.64 39.37
N LEU A 286 2.60 -24.19 39.28
CA LEU A 286 3.74 -24.79 39.97
C LEU A 286 3.95 -24.24 41.38
N CYS A 287 3.27 -23.16 41.75
CA CYS A 287 3.31 -22.56 43.09
C CYS A 287 2.33 -23.30 44.01
N THR A 288 2.78 -24.40 44.60
CA THR A 288 1.90 -25.34 45.33
C THR A 288 2.09 -25.32 46.84
N THR A 289 3.26 -24.89 47.33
CA THR A 289 3.53 -24.76 48.76
C THR A 289 3.16 -23.37 49.28
N ASP A 290 2.84 -23.27 50.57
CA ASP A 290 2.53 -21.98 51.23
C ASP A 290 3.67 -20.96 51.06
N GLU A 291 4.92 -21.43 51.08
CA GLU A 291 6.11 -20.59 50.84
C GLU A 291 6.17 -20.06 49.40
N GLN A 292 5.88 -20.90 48.40
CA GLN A 292 5.84 -20.47 46.99
C GLN A 292 4.69 -19.51 46.71
N ILE A 293 3.52 -19.75 47.30
CA ILE A 293 2.36 -18.86 47.17
C ILE A 293 2.69 -17.49 47.76
N LYS A 294 3.27 -17.46 48.97
CA LYS A 294 3.70 -16.22 49.62
C LYS A 294 4.76 -15.49 48.79
N ARG A 295 5.74 -16.22 48.24
CA ARG A 295 6.77 -15.64 47.36
C ARG A 295 6.16 -15.03 46.10
N ALA A 296 5.19 -15.70 45.48
CA ALA A 296 4.47 -15.15 44.32
C ALA A 296 3.69 -13.87 44.69
N GLU A 297 3.07 -13.80 45.87
CA GLU A 297 2.40 -12.60 46.36
C GLU A 297 3.39 -11.44 46.59
N GLU A 298 4.58 -11.72 47.11
CA GLU A 298 5.66 -10.73 47.27
C GLU A 298 6.13 -10.18 45.92
N ILE A 299 6.30 -11.04 44.91
CA ILE A 299 6.64 -10.64 43.54
C ILE A 299 5.54 -9.76 42.94
N GLU A 300 4.26 -10.17 43.09
CA GLU A 300 3.11 -9.42 42.61
C GLU A 300 3.05 -8.01 43.24
N ALA A 301 3.28 -7.91 44.55
CA ALA A 301 3.29 -6.64 45.27
C ALA A 301 4.44 -5.73 44.79
N ALA A 302 5.65 -6.27 44.62
CA ALA A 302 6.81 -5.52 44.18
C ALA A 302 6.64 -4.89 42.78
N ILE A 303 5.97 -5.61 41.86
CA ILE A 303 5.72 -5.11 40.50
C ILE A 303 4.57 -4.10 40.47
N LYS A 304 3.53 -4.31 41.28
CA LYS A 304 2.44 -3.33 41.45
C LYS A 304 2.92 -2.03 42.07
N GLU A 305 3.85 -2.08 43.02
CA GLU A 305 4.47 -0.90 43.62
C GLU A 305 5.22 -0.04 42.58
N LYS A 306 5.77 -0.69 41.54
CA LYS A 306 6.38 -0.02 40.37
C LYS A 306 5.36 0.56 39.38
N GLY A 307 4.06 0.39 39.62
CA GLY A 307 2.99 0.98 38.81
C GLY A 307 2.51 0.12 37.63
N TYR A 308 2.92 -1.14 37.54
CA TYR A 308 2.51 -2.04 36.46
C TYR A 308 1.26 -2.85 36.82
N GLU A 309 0.39 -3.09 35.84
CA GLU A 309 -0.72 -4.04 35.97
C GLU A 309 -0.16 -5.47 35.99
N VAL A 310 -0.59 -6.30 36.94
CA VAL A 310 -0.13 -7.69 37.08
C VAL A 310 -1.29 -8.66 36.94
N LEU A 311 -1.17 -9.60 36.00
CA LEU A 311 -2.10 -10.73 35.82
C LEU A 311 -1.40 -12.05 36.09
N LYS A 312 -2.12 -12.98 36.73
CA LYS A 312 -1.65 -14.33 37.04
C LYS A 312 -2.25 -15.33 36.07
N ILE A 313 -1.41 -16.10 35.39
CA ILE A 313 -1.83 -17.11 34.43
C ILE A 313 -1.07 -18.42 34.60
N SER A 314 -1.60 -19.46 33.98
CA SER A 314 -0.87 -20.67 33.65
C SER A 314 -1.13 -20.98 32.18
N ALA A 315 -0.14 -20.69 31.33
CA ALA A 315 -0.23 -21.00 29.91
C ALA A 315 -0.41 -22.51 29.68
N ALA A 316 0.28 -23.36 30.47
CA ALA A 316 0.21 -24.81 30.35
C ALA A 316 -1.19 -25.38 30.64
N THR A 317 -1.91 -24.80 31.61
CA THR A 317 -3.27 -25.25 31.98
C THR A 317 -4.38 -24.39 31.36
N ASN A 318 -4.02 -23.41 30.53
CA ASN A 318 -4.94 -22.43 29.95
C ASN A 318 -5.77 -21.64 30.98
N LYS A 319 -5.23 -21.46 32.20
CA LYS A 319 -5.92 -20.75 33.30
C LYS A 319 -5.55 -19.27 33.26
N GLY A 320 -6.55 -18.38 33.21
CA GLY A 320 -6.37 -16.92 33.25
C GLY A 320 -5.91 -16.28 31.92
N THR A 321 -5.66 -17.09 30.89
CA THR A 321 -5.30 -16.64 29.54
C THR A 321 -6.44 -15.88 28.84
N ASP A 322 -7.70 -16.24 29.12
CA ASP A 322 -8.88 -15.57 28.57
C ASP A 322 -9.03 -14.14 29.13
N ILE A 323 -8.71 -13.95 30.41
CA ILE A 323 -8.66 -12.64 31.08
C ILE A 323 -7.58 -11.77 30.42
N LEU A 324 -6.39 -12.32 30.19
CA LEU A 324 -5.32 -11.63 29.48
C LEU A 324 -5.76 -11.19 28.08
N VAL A 325 -6.36 -12.09 27.30
CA VAL A 325 -6.82 -11.78 25.93
C VAL A 325 -7.88 -10.68 25.92
N LYS A 326 -8.87 -10.75 26.82
CA LYS A 326 -9.90 -9.70 26.97
C LYS A 326 -9.28 -8.36 27.33
N ARG A 327 -8.30 -8.37 28.25
CA ARG A 327 -7.62 -7.15 28.70
C ARG A 327 -6.77 -6.52 27.59
N CYS A 328 -6.03 -7.34 26.83
CA CYS A 328 -5.31 -6.89 25.65
C CYS A 328 -6.26 -6.23 24.63
N ALA A 329 -7.38 -6.87 24.31
CA ALA A 329 -8.37 -6.33 23.38
C ALA A 329 -8.96 -4.98 23.84
N GLU A 330 -9.28 -4.87 25.14
CA GLU A 330 -9.78 -3.62 25.73
C GLU A 330 -8.73 -2.49 25.61
N LEU A 331 -7.47 -2.77 25.96
CA LEU A 331 -6.41 -1.78 25.89
C LEU A 331 -6.08 -1.39 24.45
N LEU A 332 -6.02 -2.34 23.52
CA LEU A 332 -5.83 -2.06 22.10
C LEU A 332 -6.93 -1.15 21.52
N SER A 333 -8.16 -1.21 22.05
CA SER A 333 -9.25 -0.33 21.64
C SER A 333 -9.11 1.11 22.16
N LYS A 334 -8.38 1.32 23.25
CA LYS A 334 -8.21 2.60 23.95
C LYS A 334 -6.88 3.28 23.64
N LEU A 335 -5.84 2.50 23.36
CA LEU A 335 -4.51 3.01 23.06
C LEU A 335 -4.52 3.66 21.68
N PRO A 336 -3.93 4.86 21.53
CA PRO A 336 -3.80 5.49 20.21
C PRO A 336 -2.97 4.60 19.30
N ASP A 337 -3.28 4.62 18.00
CA ASP A 337 -2.46 3.95 17.00
C ASP A 337 -1.02 4.46 17.10
N THR A 338 -0.06 3.54 16.98
CA THR A 338 1.36 3.86 16.96
C THR A 338 1.67 4.67 15.71
N VAL A 339 1.60 6.00 15.82
CA VAL A 339 2.06 6.93 14.78
C VAL A 339 3.58 6.86 14.74
N ILE A 340 4.11 6.05 13.83
CA ILE A 340 5.50 6.19 13.42
C ILE A 340 5.53 7.45 12.57
N MET A 341 5.90 8.58 13.16
CA MET A 341 6.49 9.65 12.38
C MET A 341 7.88 9.12 12.00
N PRO A 342 8.18 8.89 10.70
CA PRO A 342 9.57 8.88 10.31
C PRO A 342 10.16 10.20 10.79
N GLU A 343 11.34 10.17 11.42
CA GLU A 343 12.14 11.38 11.50
C GLU A 343 12.20 11.95 10.09
N ALA A 344 11.80 13.21 9.96
CA ALA A 344 11.60 13.97 8.73
C ALA A 344 12.43 13.47 7.53
N GLU A 345 11.90 12.49 6.81
CA GLU A 345 12.01 12.46 5.37
C GLU A 345 10.64 12.94 4.90
N GLU A 346 10.66 14.10 4.25
CA GLU A 346 9.51 14.68 3.55
C GLU A 346 8.68 13.56 2.94
N TYR A 347 7.36 13.63 3.12
CA TYR A 347 6.44 12.78 2.39
C TYR A 347 6.70 13.00 0.91
N ALA A 348 7.56 12.17 0.31
CA ALA A 348 7.71 12.10 -1.13
C ALA A 348 6.46 11.38 -1.63
N VAL A 349 5.34 12.11 -1.66
CA VAL A 349 4.44 12.02 -2.80
C VAL A 349 5.37 12.24 -3.97
N TYR A 350 5.80 11.17 -4.62
CA TYR A 350 6.36 11.32 -5.94
C TYR A 350 5.19 11.78 -6.78
N GLU A 351 5.03 13.11 -6.88
CA GLU A 351 4.18 13.69 -7.91
C GLU A 351 4.58 12.99 -9.20
N HIS A 352 3.57 12.46 -9.87
CA HIS A 352 3.67 12.22 -11.29
C HIS A 352 3.88 13.59 -11.93
N GLU A 353 5.12 14.09 -11.94
CA GLU A 353 5.55 14.90 -13.06
C GLU A 353 5.34 13.99 -14.27
N GLU A 354 4.33 14.32 -15.08
CA GLU A 354 4.14 13.71 -16.38
C GLU A 354 5.53 13.69 -17.04
N ASP A 355 6.07 12.50 -17.33
CA ASP A 355 7.29 12.37 -18.12
C ASP A 355 6.93 12.87 -19.54
N GLU A 356 6.89 14.19 -19.72
CA GLU A 356 6.86 14.87 -21.01
C GLU A 356 8.21 14.73 -21.73
N ARG A 357 9.18 14.09 -21.07
CA ARG A 357 10.48 13.76 -21.63
C ARG A 357 10.30 12.71 -22.72
N PHE A 358 10.81 13.03 -23.89
CA PHE A 358 10.97 12.10 -25.00
C PHE A 358 12.44 12.00 -25.38
N THR A 359 12.82 10.85 -25.92
CA THR A 359 14.16 10.60 -26.43
C THR A 359 14.09 10.19 -27.88
N VAL A 360 15.00 10.72 -28.68
CA VAL A 360 15.17 10.33 -30.09
C VAL A 360 16.36 9.39 -30.18
N ARG A 361 16.14 8.17 -30.68
CA ARG A 361 17.17 7.17 -30.92
C ARG A 361 17.28 6.88 -32.41
N LYS A 362 18.50 6.91 -32.95
CA LYS A 362 18.76 6.64 -34.38
C LYS A 362 19.36 5.25 -34.56
N GLU A 363 18.77 4.45 -35.44
CA GLU A 363 19.34 3.19 -35.91
C GLU A 363 19.32 3.17 -37.46
N GLY A 364 20.49 3.37 -38.08
CA GLY A 364 20.56 3.49 -39.54
C GLY A 364 19.83 4.73 -40.05
N ASN A 365 18.81 4.52 -40.90
CA ASN A 365 17.93 5.57 -41.46
C ASN A 365 16.57 5.65 -40.75
N ILE A 366 16.45 5.02 -39.58
CA ILE A 366 15.22 4.98 -38.79
C ILE A 366 15.43 5.76 -37.49
N TYR A 367 14.49 6.64 -37.18
CA TYR A 367 14.48 7.47 -35.97
C TYR A 367 13.31 7.07 -35.07
N TYR A 368 13.63 6.52 -33.91
CA TYR A 368 12.66 6.13 -32.89
C TYR A 368 12.43 7.30 -31.93
N VAL A 369 11.18 7.74 -31.80
CA VAL A 369 10.78 8.72 -30.78
C VAL A 369 10.10 7.95 -29.65
N GLU A 370 10.83 7.81 -28.53
CA GLU A 370 10.37 7.08 -27.36
C GLU A 370 9.93 8.07 -26.27
N GLY A 371 8.68 7.97 -25.82
CA GLY A 371 8.16 8.83 -24.75
C GLY A 371 6.69 8.53 -24.47
N ALA A 372 6.31 8.51 -23.19
CA ALA A 372 4.95 8.14 -22.77
C ALA A 372 3.88 9.05 -23.38
N TRP A 373 4.19 10.34 -23.57
CA TRP A 373 3.33 11.29 -24.28
C TRP A 373 3.20 10.96 -25.78
N ALA A 374 4.28 10.56 -26.45
CA ALA A 374 4.31 10.30 -27.90
C ALA A 374 3.44 9.09 -28.25
N THR A 375 3.57 8.02 -27.47
CA THR A 375 2.74 6.81 -27.56
C THR A 375 1.26 7.11 -27.33
N LYS A 376 0.94 7.95 -26.32
CA LYS A 376 -0.45 8.40 -26.08
C LYS A 376 -1.02 9.20 -27.25
N LEU A 377 -0.20 10.06 -27.87
CA LEU A 377 -0.60 10.86 -29.02
C LEU A 377 -0.94 9.97 -30.21
N VAL A 378 -0.06 9.04 -30.59
CA VAL A 378 -0.28 8.07 -31.69
C VAL A 378 -1.59 7.30 -31.51
N ASN A 379 -1.82 6.77 -30.32
CA ASN A 379 -3.02 6.00 -29.99
C ASN A 379 -4.32 6.83 -30.03
N SER A 380 -4.22 8.16 -30.01
CA SER A 380 -5.38 9.07 -30.06
C SER A 380 -5.81 9.47 -31.48
N ILE A 381 -5.06 9.07 -32.52
CA ILE A 381 -5.22 9.56 -33.89
C ILE A 381 -5.85 8.51 -34.80
N ASN A 382 -6.68 8.96 -35.74
CA ASN A 382 -7.16 8.14 -36.84
C ASN A 382 -6.32 8.38 -38.11
N ILE A 383 -5.51 7.39 -38.48
CA ILE A 383 -4.54 7.45 -39.59
C ILE A 383 -5.23 7.65 -40.95
N TYR A 384 -6.47 7.17 -41.09
CA TYR A 384 -7.23 7.28 -42.34
C TYR A 384 -7.87 8.66 -42.54
N ASN A 385 -7.77 9.56 -41.56
CA ASN A 385 -8.34 10.90 -41.63
C ASN A 385 -7.22 11.94 -41.80
N THR A 386 -7.20 12.59 -42.97
CA THR A 386 -6.23 13.64 -43.32
C THR A 386 -6.24 14.82 -42.33
N GLU A 387 -7.37 15.12 -41.69
CA GLU A 387 -7.44 16.17 -40.67
C GLU A 387 -6.84 15.75 -39.33
N SER A 388 -7.03 14.49 -38.92
CA SER A 388 -6.40 13.91 -37.72
C SER A 388 -4.87 13.85 -37.86
N LEU A 389 -4.36 13.57 -39.07
CA LEU A 389 -2.92 13.63 -39.37
C LEU A 389 -2.35 15.06 -39.28
N ARG A 390 -3.09 16.09 -39.71
CA ARG A 390 -2.66 17.48 -39.53
C ARG A 390 -2.60 17.89 -38.05
N TYR A 391 -3.54 17.41 -37.25
CA TYR A 391 -3.51 17.62 -35.80
C TYR A 391 -2.28 16.99 -35.16
N PHE A 392 -1.96 15.74 -35.54
CA PHE A 392 -0.75 15.03 -35.12
C PHE A 392 0.52 15.82 -35.43
N GLN A 393 0.68 16.25 -36.68
CA GLN A 393 1.84 17.05 -37.10
C GLN A 393 2.00 18.34 -36.31
N ARG A 394 0.88 19.02 -35.99
CA ARG A 394 0.91 20.22 -35.15
C ARG A 394 1.39 19.93 -33.74
N GLN A 395 0.94 18.83 -33.12
CA GLN A 395 1.38 18.45 -31.78
C GLN A 395 2.88 18.09 -31.73
N LEU A 396 3.41 17.41 -32.75
CA LEU A 396 4.85 17.16 -32.86
C LEU A 396 5.67 18.46 -32.96
N ARG A 397 5.15 19.48 -33.64
CA ARG A 397 5.77 20.83 -33.71
C ARG A 397 5.70 21.57 -32.38
N GLU A 398 4.54 21.61 -31.75
CA GLU A 398 4.34 22.31 -30.46
C GLU A 398 5.20 21.72 -29.33
N LYS A 399 5.53 20.42 -29.39
CA LYS A 399 6.38 19.73 -28.42
C LYS A 399 7.85 19.62 -28.85
N ASN A 400 8.28 20.37 -29.87
CA ASN A 400 9.67 20.44 -30.36
C ASN A 400 10.30 19.10 -30.80
N VAL A 401 9.47 18.12 -31.15
CA VAL A 401 9.93 16.79 -31.58
C VAL A 401 10.67 16.89 -32.91
N ILE A 402 10.18 17.75 -33.80
CA ILE A 402 10.80 18.00 -35.10
C ILE A 402 12.20 18.60 -34.93
N GLU A 403 12.37 19.53 -33.99
CA GLU A 403 13.67 20.16 -33.74
C GLU A 403 14.70 19.15 -33.20
N GLU A 404 14.27 18.23 -32.33
CA GLU A 404 15.14 17.16 -31.82
C GLU A 404 15.48 16.12 -32.90
N LEU A 405 14.54 15.79 -33.80
CA LEU A 405 14.82 14.94 -34.98
C LEU A 405 15.81 15.63 -35.94
N GLU A 406 15.68 16.94 -36.16
CA GLU A 406 16.64 17.73 -36.95
C GLU A 406 18.03 17.74 -36.28
N LYS A 407 18.13 17.88 -34.95
CA LYS A 407 19.40 17.77 -34.21
C LYS A 407 20.02 16.38 -34.29
N ALA A 408 19.19 15.33 -34.33
CA ALA A 408 19.63 13.95 -34.54
C ALA A 408 20.09 13.68 -36.00
N GLY A 409 19.89 14.65 -36.90
CA GLY A 409 20.36 14.62 -38.27
C GLY A 409 19.43 13.94 -39.27
N ILE A 410 18.11 13.99 -39.02
CA ILE A 410 17.09 13.47 -39.95
C ILE A 410 17.15 14.16 -41.31
N GLN A 411 17.01 13.38 -42.39
CA GLN A 411 16.94 13.84 -43.77
C GLN A 411 15.54 13.61 -44.35
N GLU A 412 15.24 14.27 -45.48
CA GLU A 412 13.99 13.98 -46.21
C GLU A 412 13.93 12.49 -46.57
N GLU A 413 12.73 11.90 -46.48
CA GLU A 413 12.46 10.48 -46.73
C GLU A 413 13.00 9.50 -45.67
N ASP A 414 13.67 9.98 -44.61
CA ASP A 414 14.02 9.13 -43.47
C ASP A 414 12.77 8.69 -42.70
N LEU A 415 12.80 7.48 -42.13
CA LEU A 415 11.66 6.89 -41.43
C LEU A 415 11.65 7.30 -39.96
N VAL A 416 10.50 7.77 -39.46
CA VAL A 416 10.26 8.05 -38.04
C VAL A 416 9.28 7.02 -37.50
N VAL A 417 9.63 6.41 -36.36
CA VAL A 417 8.82 5.42 -35.66
C VAL A 417 8.45 5.95 -34.29
N ILE A 418 7.17 5.95 -33.97
CA ILE A 418 6.63 6.27 -32.64
C ILE A 418 5.72 5.11 -32.24
N ASP A 419 6.19 4.30 -31.28
CA ASP A 419 5.52 3.03 -30.91
C ASP A 419 5.30 2.15 -32.15
N ASP A 420 4.06 1.77 -32.47
CA ASP A 420 3.72 0.96 -33.64
C ASP A 420 3.46 1.78 -34.92
N PHE A 421 3.68 3.10 -34.90
CA PHE A 421 3.36 4.00 -36.01
C PHE A 421 4.59 4.52 -36.73
N GLU A 422 4.68 4.26 -38.03
CA GLU A 422 5.80 4.61 -38.90
C GLU A 422 5.38 5.63 -39.96
N PHE A 423 6.19 6.67 -40.19
CA PHE A 423 5.97 7.65 -41.25
C PHE A 423 7.29 8.23 -41.78
N GLU A 424 7.28 8.65 -43.04
CA GLU A 424 8.43 9.32 -43.67
C GLU A 424 8.46 10.81 -43.29
N TYR A 425 9.67 11.30 -43.00
CA TYR A 425 9.89 12.71 -42.69
C TYR A 425 9.97 13.56 -43.96
N PHE A 426 9.10 14.57 -44.03
CA PHE A 426 9.14 15.63 -45.03
C PHE A 426 9.15 16.98 -44.33
N ARG A 427 10.01 17.89 -44.79
CA ARG A 427 10.27 19.16 -44.12
C ARG A 427 9.11 20.15 -44.22
#